data_AF-A0A967EY03-F1
#
_entry.id   AF-A0A967EY03-F1
#
_cell.length_a   1.000
_cell.length_b   1.000
_cell.length_c   1.000
_cell.angle_alpha   90.00
_cell.angle_beta   90.00
_cell.angle_gamma   90.00
#
_symmetry.space_group_name_H-M   'P 1'
#
loop_
_entity.id
_entity.type
_entity.pdbx_description
1 polymer ?
#
loop_
_entity_poly.entity_id
_entity_poly.type
_entity_poly.pdbx_seq_one_letter_code
_entity_poly.pdbx_strand_id
1 'polypeptide(L)'
;MIETSGNPILAGLKSGAALSEKNRTDVTAEERAAMKAGEEFEALFIAEMLGPVFEGLKSDGMFGGGSGEEIYRSLMVQEYGKAIARSGGIGIAETVQREMLKMQEMQS
;
A
#
# COMPACT_ATOMS: atom_id res chain seq x y z
N MET A 1 -46.68 -7.47 58.15
CA MET A 1 -46.27 -8.23 56.95
C MET A 1 -44.79 -7.95 56.68
N ILE A 2 -44.07 -8.80 55.96
CA ILE A 2 -42.59 -8.83 55.74
C ILE A 2 -42.27 -8.92 54.24
N GLU A 3 -41.06 -8.73 53.72
CA GLU A 3 -39.70 -8.56 54.32
C GLU A 3 -39.15 -7.11 54.21
N THR A 4 -38.04 -6.66 54.84
CA THR A 4 -36.57 -6.92 54.74
C THR A 4 -35.86 -6.63 53.40
N SER A 5 -34.64 -6.07 53.53
CA SER A 5 -33.46 -6.20 52.64
C SER A 5 -33.50 -5.70 51.18
N GLY A 6 -32.64 -4.73 50.84
CA GLY A 6 -32.33 -4.35 49.46
C GLY A 6 -31.35 -3.18 49.33
N ASN A 7 -30.05 -3.47 49.21
CA ASN A 7 -28.95 -2.49 49.09
C ASN A 7 -28.94 -1.81 47.69
N PRO A 8 -28.23 -0.67 47.46
CA PRO A 8 -28.26 0.06 46.19
C PRO A 8 -27.26 -0.51 45.16
N ILE A 9 -26.95 0.31 44.14
CA ILE A 9 -26.03 0.09 43.00
C ILE A 9 -26.72 -0.42 41.72
N LEU A 10 -27.04 0.56 40.87
CA LEU A 10 -26.95 0.51 39.41
C LEU A 10 -26.72 1.99 38.98
N ALA A 11 -25.51 2.51 39.20
CA ALA A 11 -24.35 2.36 38.32
C ALA A 11 -24.61 2.99 36.94
N GLY A 12 -23.87 4.06 36.63
CA GLY A 12 -24.05 4.81 35.39
C GLY A 12 -23.65 3.97 34.16
N LEU A 13 -24.60 3.76 33.24
CA LEU A 13 -24.33 3.13 31.95
C LEU A 13 -25.12 3.80 30.81
N LYS A 14 -24.84 5.09 30.59
CA LYS A 14 -25.22 5.81 29.36
C LYS A 14 -24.02 6.53 28.74
N SER A 15 -22.94 5.78 28.51
CA SER A 15 -21.79 6.25 27.73
C SER A 15 -21.10 5.11 26.95
N GLY A 16 -21.87 4.14 26.45
CA GLY A 16 -21.37 3.06 25.58
C GLY A 16 -21.40 3.38 24.08
N ALA A 17 -22.19 4.38 23.66
CA ALA A 17 -22.41 4.69 22.24
C ALA A 17 -21.39 5.69 21.64
N ALA A 18 -20.66 6.42 22.47
CA ALA A 18 -19.79 7.53 22.02
C ALA A 18 -18.35 7.11 21.63
N LEU A 19 -17.99 5.83 21.77
CA LEU A 19 -16.62 5.35 21.56
C LEU A 19 -16.37 4.76 20.17
N SER A 20 -17.40 4.52 19.35
CA SER A 20 -17.27 3.74 18.10
C SER A 20 -17.11 4.57 16.82
N GLU A 21 -17.34 5.89 16.83
CA GLU A 21 -17.33 6.70 15.60
C GLU A 21 -15.99 7.39 15.31
N LYS A 22 -15.12 7.55 16.32
CA LYS A 22 -13.97 8.47 16.24
C LYS A 22 -12.76 7.94 15.45
N ASN A 23 -12.74 6.67 15.04
CA ASN A 23 -11.52 6.00 14.57
C ASN A 23 -11.48 5.63 13.07
N ARG A 24 -12.39 6.16 12.24
CA ARG A 24 -12.44 5.83 10.79
C ARG A 24 -11.59 6.75 9.89
N THR A 25 -10.82 7.67 10.47
CA THR A 25 -10.02 8.67 9.72
C THR A 25 -8.52 8.57 9.95
N ASP A 26 -8.06 7.83 10.95
CA ASP A 26 -6.64 7.56 11.16
C ASP A 26 -6.25 6.28 10.43
N VAL A 27 -5.61 6.45 9.27
CA VAL A 27 -4.93 5.35 8.56
C VAL A 27 -3.90 4.75 9.53
N THR A 28 -3.86 3.42 9.66
CA THR A 28 -2.94 2.77 10.61
C THR A 28 -1.49 2.78 10.10
N ALA A 29 -0.54 2.34 10.93
CA ALA A 29 0.85 2.20 10.49
C ALA A 29 0.99 1.04 9.48
N GLU A 30 0.22 -0.01 9.70
CA GLU A 30 0.11 -1.23 8.90
C GLU A 30 -0.51 -0.92 7.53
N GLU A 31 -1.60 -0.15 7.50
CA GLU A 31 -2.22 0.33 6.26
C GLU A 31 -1.26 1.19 5.43
N ARG A 32 -0.55 2.15 6.06
CA ARG A 32 0.50 2.94 5.37
C ARG A 32 1.61 2.06 4.81
N ALA A 33 2.04 1.04 5.55
CA ALA A 33 3.06 0.11 5.09
C ALA A 33 2.57 -0.74 3.90
N ALA A 34 1.32 -1.23 3.94
CA ALA A 34 0.70 -1.99 2.86
C ALA A 34 0.47 -1.15 1.60
N MET A 35 0.03 0.12 1.74
CA MET A 35 -0.07 1.07 0.61
C MET A 35 1.29 1.28 -0.06
N LYS A 36 2.32 1.57 0.73
CA LYS A 36 3.66 1.81 0.23
C LYS A 36 4.24 0.57 -0.46
N ALA A 37 4.08 -0.62 0.12
CA ALA A 37 4.53 -1.87 -0.48
C ALA A 37 3.80 -2.19 -1.79
N GLY A 38 2.50 -1.84 -1.90
CA GLY A 38 1.74 -1.92 -3.14
C GLY A 38 2.29 -0.99 -4.23
N GLU A 39 2.56 0.28 -3.91
CA GLU A 39 3.17 1.25 -4.84
C GLU A 39 4.56 0.80 -5.29
N GLU A 40 5.41 0.33 -4.37
CA GLU A 40 6.76 -0.17 -4.69
C GLU A 40 6.72 -1.44 -5.55
N PHE A 41 5.78 -2.35 -5.31
CA PHE A 41 5.57 -3.54 -6.15
C PHE A 41 5.11 -3.16 -7.57
N GLU A 42 4.13 -2.27 -7.68
CA GLU A 42 3.62 -1.81 -8.97
C GLU A 42 4.69 -1.04 -9.76
N ALA A 43 5.50 -0.22 -9.09
CA ALA A 43 6.63 0.47 -9.71
C ALA A 43 7.65 -0.49 -10.32
N LEU A 44 7.99 -1.58 -9.63
CA LEU A 44 8.86 -2.64 -10.14
C LEU A 44 8.23 -3.39 -11.31
N PHE A 45 6.93 -3.73 -11.21
CA PHE A 45 6.20 -4.38 -12.29
C PHE A 45 6.18 -3.52 -13.57
N ILE A 46 5.88 -2.22 -13.44
CA ILE A 46 5.88 -1.30 -14.59
C ILE A 46 7.28 -1.15 -15.18
N ALA A 47 8.32 -1.07 -14.34
CA ALA A 47 9.70 -1.01 -14.82
C ALA A 47 10.08 -2.25 -15.66
N GLU A 48 9.71 -3.46 -15.20
CA GLU A 48 9.93 -4.70 -15.95
C GLU A 48 9.18 -4.70 -17.30
N MET A 49 7.91 -4.28 -17.31
CA MET A 49 7.11 -4.19 -18.54
C MET A 49 7.62 -3.12 -19.52
N LEU A 50 8.29 -2.07 -19.03
CA LEU A 50 8.93 -1.05 -19.87
C LEU A 50 10.27 -1.51 -20.46
N GLY A 51 10.98 -2.47 -19.84
CA GLY A 51 12.28 -2.97 -20.30
C GLY A 51 12.35 -3.24 -21.81
N PRO A 52 11.48 -4.10 -22.37
CA PRO A 52 11.45 -4.43 -23.80
C PRO A 52 11.24 -3.22 -24.72
N VAL A 53 10.51 -2.18 -24.27
CA VAL A 53 10.30 -0.94 -25.04
C VAL A 53 11.62 -0.20 -25.22
N PHE A 54 12.46 -0.15 -24.20
CA PHE A 54 13.77 0.49 -24.25
C PHE A 54 14.87 -0.40 -24.86
N GLU A 55 14.67 -1.71 -24.93
CA GLU A 55 15.52 -2.63 -25.70
C GLU A 55 15.28 -2.52 -27.21
N GLY A 56 14.02 -2.42 -27.64
CA GLY A 56 13.67 -2.17 -29.05
C GLY A 56 14.13 -0.80 -29.57
N LEU A 57 14.54 0.10 -28.68
CA LEU A 57 15.16 1.40 -28.99
C LEU A 57 16.70 1.37 -28.99
N LYS A 58 17.34 0.18 -28.93
CA LYS A 58 18.78 0.04 -29.21
C LYS A 58 19.01 0.30 -30.70
N SER A 59 19.35 1.54 -31.04
CA SER A 59 19.58 1.95 -32.44
C SER A 59 20.76 1.24 -33.07
N ASP A 60 20.64 0.82 -34.33
CA ASP A 60 21.71 0.31 -35.21
C ASP A 60 22.74 1.41 -35.58
N GLY A 61 23.30 2.07 -34.58
CA GLY A 61 24.20 3.21 -34.70
C GLY A 61 25.58 2.90 -34.14
N MET A 62 26.62 3.36 -34.86
CA MET A 62 28.05 3.13 -34.58
C MET A 62 28.58 3.68 -33.23
N PHE A 63 27.68 4.14 -32.34
CA PHE A 63 27.99 4.84 -31.08
C PHE A 63 27.05 4.49 -29.90
N GLY A 64 26.11 3.55 -30.04
CA GLY A 64 25.16 3.16 -28.96
C GLY A 64 25.49 1.80 -28.33
N GLY A 65 25.30 1.66 -27.01
CA GLY A 65 25.35 0.37 -26.32
C GLY A 65 26.57 0.10 -25.43
N GLY A 66 27.18 1.12 -24.83
CA GLY A 66 28.18 0.91 -23.77
C GLY A 66 27.55 0.51 -22.42
N SER A 67 28.27 -0.21 -21.56
CA SER A 67 27.74 -0.65 -20.25
C SER A 67 27.27 0.49 -19.33
N GLY A 68 27.89 1.68 -19.43
CA GLY A 68 27.42 2.87 -18.72
C GLY A 68 26.06 3.38 -19.21
N GLU A 69 25.76 3.21 -20.51
CA GLU A 69 24.46 3.55 -21.09
C GLU A 69 23.39 2.53 -20.67
N GLU A 70 23.74 1.25 -20.60
CA GLU A 70 22.85 0.18 -20.13
C GLU A 70 22.44 0.38 -18.66
N ILE A 71 23.40 0.72 -17.79
CA ILE A 71 23.11 1.09 -16.39
C ILE A 71 22.24 2.36 -16.32
N TYR A 72 22.58 3.41 -17.08
CA TYR A 72 21.79 4.64 -17.10
C TYR A 72 20.34 4.40 -17.57
N ARG A 73 20.16 3.62 -18.64
CA ARG A 73 18.86 3.20 -19.18
C ARG A 73 18.06 2.40 -18.15
N SER A 74 18.70 1.46 -17.45
CA SER A 74 18.08 0.68 -16.37
C SER A 74 17.58 1.57 -15.23
N LEU A 75 18.38 2.56 -14.81
CA LEU A 75 17.99 3.54 -13.79
C LEU A 75 16.82 4.43 -14.27
N MET A 76 16.83 4.88 -15.52
CA MET A 76 15.73 5.65 -16.11
C MET A 76 14.42 4.84 -16.15
N VAL A 77 14.48 3.57 -16.56
CA VAL A 77 13.30 2.67 -16.58
C VAL A 77 12.71 2.49 -15.17
N GLN A 78 13.56 2.33 -14.14
CA GLN A 78 13.10 2.26 -12.75
C GLN A 78 12.43 3.56 -12.28
N GLU A 79 12.99 4.73 -12.60
CA GLU A 79 12.38 6.01 -12.23
C GLU A 79 11.08 6.28 -12.98
N TYR A 80 10.95 5.85 -14.24
CA TYR A 80 9.66 5.88 -14.95
C TYR A 80 8.62 4.97 -14.28
N GLY A 81 8.97 3.73 -13.93
CA GLY A 81 8.06 2.83 -13.21
C GLY A 81 7.55 3.44 -11.89
N LYS A 82 8.46 4.01 -11.09
CA LYS A 82 8.12 4.74 -9.85
C LYS A 82 7.25 5.98 -10.10
N ALA A 83 7.52 6.74 -11.16
CA ALA A 83 6.75 7.93 -11.50
C ALA A 83 5.32 7.59 -11.95
N ILE A 84 5.14 6.49 -12.70
CA ILE A 84 3.83 6.04 -13.16
C ILE A 84 3.01 5.50 -11.98
N ALA A 85 3.58 4.63 -11.13
CA ALA A 85 2.91 4.12 -9.93
C ALA A 85 2.40 5.27 -9.03
N ARG A 86 3.26 6.24 -8.68
CA ARG A 86 2.87 7.44 -7.92
C ARG A 86 1.80 8.32 -8.57
N SER A 87 1.65 8.24 -9.90
CA SER A 87 0.68 9.04 -10.67
C SER A 87 -0.69 8.36 -10.80
N GLY A 88 -0.91 7.23 -10.12
CA GLY A 88 -2.15 6.44 -10.16
C GLY A 88 -1.98 5.05 -10.79
N GLY A 89 -0.79 4.72 -11.31
CA GLY A 89 -0.42 3.36 -11.66
C GLY A 89 -1.32 2.67 -12.70
N ILE A 90 -1.56 1.39 -12.49
CA ILE A 90 -2.44 0.54 -13.31
C ILE A 90 -3.45 -0.29 -12.49
N GLY A 91 -3.53 -0.08 -11.17
CA GLY A 91 -4.47 -0.74 -10.26
C GLY A 91 -3.94 -1.99 -9.53
N ILE A 92 -2.63 -2.26 -9.64
CA ILE A 92 -1.98 -3.38 -8.94
C ILE A 92 -1.73 -3.03 -7.48
N ALA A 93 -1.32 -1.79 -7.19
CA ALA A 93 -0.94 -1.36 -5.84
C ALA A 93 -2.03 -1.60 -4.80
N GLU A 94 -3.28 -1.27 -5.12
CA GLU A 94 -4.44 -1.47 -4.24
C GLU A 94 -4.81 -2.95 -4.08
N THR A 95 -4.51 -3.77 -5.08
CA THR A 95 -4.72 -5.22 -5.02
C THR A 95 -3.70 -5.88 -4.10
N VAL A 96 -2.43 -5.50 -4.21
CA VAL A 96 -1.36 -5.93 -3.29
C VAL A 96 -1.65 -5.48 -1.86
N GLN A 97 -2.03 -4.21 -1.67
CA GLN A 97 -2.41 -3.67 -0.36
C GLN A 97 -3.52 -4.50 0.31
N ARG A 98 -4.61 -4.81 -0.42
CA ARG A 98 -5.74 -5.58 0.13
C ARG A 98 -5.34 -6.99 0.57
N GLU A 99 -4.56 -7.70 -0.25
CA GLU A 99 -4.12 -9.05 0.12
C GLU A 99 -3.09 -9.02 1.27
N MET A 100 -2.21 -8.02 1.34
CA MET A 100 -1.30 -7.83 2.48
C MET A 100 -2.04 -7.62 3.80
N LEU A 101 -3.06 -6.76 3.83
CA LEU A 101 -3.86 -6.52 5.05
C LEU A 101 -4.63 -7.78 5.47
N LYS A 102 -5.30 -8.45 4.53
CA LYS A 102 -5.97 -9.74 4.74
C LYS A 102 -5.04 -10.84 5.27
N MET A 103 -3.78 -10.87 4.81
CA MET A 103 -2.77 -11.80 5.33
C MET A 103 -2.36 -11.48 6.78
N GLN A 104 -2.38 -10.21 7.19
CA GLN A 104 -2.09 -9.79 8.57
C GLN A 104 -3.27 -10.09 9.51
N GLU A 105 -4.51 -9.87 9.05
CA GLU A 105 -5.74 -10.24 9.77
C GLU A 105 -5.79 -11.75 10.07
N MET A 106 -5.35 -12.61 9.15
CA MET A 106 -5.29 -14.07 9.37
C MET A 106 -4.16 -14.52 10.31
N GLN A 107 -3.24 -13.63 10.71
CA GLN A 107 -2.10 -13.93 11.59
C GLN A 107 -2.24 -13.34 13.00
N SER A 108 -3.35 -12.64 13.28
CA SER A 108 -3.65 -11.96 14.56
C SER A 108 -4.65 -12.74 15.41
#